data_AF-A0A3D1G3P8-F1
#
_entry.id   AF-A0A3D1G3P8-F1
#
_cell.length_a   1.000
_cell.length_b   1.000
_cell.length_c   1.000
_cell.angle_alpha   90.00
_cell.angle_beta   90.00
_cell.angle_gamma   90.00
#
_symmetry.space_group_name_H-M   'P 1'
#
loop_
_entity.id
_entity.type
_entity.pdbx_description
1 polymer ?
#
loop_
_entity_poly.entity_id
_entity_poly.type
_entity_poly.pdbx_seq_one_letter_code
_entity_poly.pdbx_strand_id
1 'polypeptide(L)'
;MGGKRLVLVSDAGASVLEACRNLLQQTPPESLVIITANDTINTRSALVKLFEGADNAAALGCYHDSDQSLAAMAQSVFKEAGIAVDRDAMAWIVAHLGADRMVSRMEVEKLVLMAGPNGHLDLPSTQQALGDGASITASDIVHAAASGNMKSLGKAMDRASADGIEGERVLRAAMGYFNRLFRIGAAMEGGQSRDQAFKSIRPPVYFSEQRMIETHLRHWTPMRCRRAIDRLAEAERQSRSGIDALMASAQALLSLASSAQR
;
A
#
# COMPACT_ATOMS: atom_id res chain seq x y z
N MET A 1 29.67 13.65 -31.16
CA MET A 1 28.32 13.06 -31.01
C MET A 1 28.25 12.34 -29.68
N GLY A 2 27.42 12.82 -28.75
CA GLY A 2 27.23 12.17 -27.45
C GLY A 2 26.78 13.19 -26.41
N GLY A 3 25.56 13.72 -26.58
CA GLY A 3 24.97 14.71 -25.68
C GLY A 3 24.51 14.11 -24.36
N LYS A 4 23.67 14.88 -23.64
CA LYS A 4 23.14 14.53 -22.30
C LYS A 4 22.63 13.09 -22.23
N ARG A 5 23.18 12.29 -21.29
CA ARG A 5 22.81 10.88 -21.07
C ARG A 5 22.05 10.71 -19.77
N LEU A 6 20.96 9.96 -19.79
CA LEU A 6 20.23 9.51 -18.61
C LEU A 6 20.55 8.03 -18.35
N VAL A 7 20.98 7.71 -17.12
CA VAL A 7 21.21 6.34 -16.67
C VAL A 7 20.23 6.04 -15.54
N LEU A 8 19.42 5.01 -15.73
CA LEU A 8 18.47 4.52 -14.72
C LEU A 8 19.02 3.23 -14.13
N VAL A 9 19.20 3.21 -12.80
CA VAL A 9 19.58 2.02 -12.06
C VAL A 9 18.42 1.62 -11.16
N SER A 10 17.98 0.38 -11.28
CA SER A 10 16.85 -0.16 -10.53
C SER A 10 17.27 -1.15 -9.46
N ASP A 11 16.47 -1.23 -8.39
CA ASP A 11 16.62 -2.21 -7.31
C ASP A 11 17.98 -2.15 -6.58
N ALA A 12 18.49 -0.93 -6.38
CA ALA A 12 19.78 -0.71 -5.75
C ALA A 12 19.75 -1.04 -4.24
N GLY A 13 20.64 -1.95 -3.83
CA GLY A 13 20.88 -2.31 -2.43
C GLY A 13 22.27 -1.92 -1.94
N ALA A 14 22.70 -2.52 -0.83
CA ALA A 14 24.03 -2.25 -0.25
C ALA A 14 25.20 -2.65 -1.17
N SER A 15 24.99 -3.59 -2.10
CA SER A 15 26.02 -4.10 -3.02
C SER A 15 26.56 -3.04 -3.98
N VAL A 16 25.79 -2.00 -4.31
CA VAL A 16 26.20 -0.97 -5.27
C VAL A 16 26.92 0.22 -4.62
N LEU A 17 27.16 0.18 -3.31
CA LEU A 17 27.72 1.31 -2.55
C LEU A 17 29.05 1.82 -3.12
N GLU A 18 29.99 0.91 -3.39
CA GLU A 18 31.31 1.29 -3.92
C GLU A 18 31.24 1.79 -5.37
N ALA A 19 30.34 1.23 -6.18
CA ALA A 19 30.09 1.75 -7.53
C ALA A 19 29.52 3.18 -7.47
N CYS A 20 28.62 3.47 -6.54
CA CYS A 20 28.08 4.81 -6.31
C CYS A 20 29.15 5.78 -5.79
N ARG A 21 30.05 5.32 -4.91
CA ARG A 21 31.19 6.13 -4.44
C ARG A 21 32.08 6.56 -5.61
N ASN A 22 32.41 5.63 -6.49
CA ASN A 22 33.21 5.92 -7.68
C ASN A 22 32.48 6.88 -8.62
N LEU A 23 31.17 6.71 -8.81
CA LEU A 23 30.34 7.62 -9.62
C LEU A 23 30.36 9.06 -9.09
N LEU A 24 30.27 9.24 -7.77
CA LEU A 24 30.29 10.57 -7.15
C LEU A 24 31.66 11.24 -7.23
N GLN A 25 32.74 10.46 -7.14
CA GLN A 25 34.10 10.97 -7.30
C GLN A 25 34.46 11.30 -8.75
N GLN A 26 33.92 10.54 -9.70
CA GLN A 26 34.21 10.66 -11.13
C GLN A 26 32.90 10.76 -11.92
N THR A 27 32.12 11.81 -11.65
CA THR A 27 30.84 11.99 -12.33
C THR A 27 31.07 12.27 -13.81
N PRO A 28 30.57 11.43 -14.73
CA PRO A 28 30.75 11.67 -16.15
C PRO A 28 30.08 12.99 -16.56
N PRO A 29 30.78 13.85 -17.32
CA PRO A 29 30.19 15.10 -17.80
C PRO A 29 28.95 14.79 -18.65
N GLU A 30 27.94 15.65 -18.52
CA GLU A 30 26.67 15.54 -19.24
C GLU A 30 25.88 14.25 -18.95
N SER A 31 26.05 13.63 -17.78
CA SER A 31 25.24 12.48 -17.36
C SER A 31 24.35 12.80 -16.16
N LEU A 32 23.11 12.32 -16.21
CA LEU A 32 22.18 12.28 -15.08
C LEU A 32 21.97 10.81 -14.71
N VAL A 33 22.22 10.46 -13.45
CA VAL A 33 22.00 9.09 -12.96
C VAL A 33 20.88 9.12 -11.93
N ILE A 34 19.84 8.33 -12.17
CA ILE A 34 18.74 8.12 -11.21
C ILE A 34 18.84 6.69 -10.71
N ILE A 35 18.94 6.54 -9.40
CA ILE A 35 19.04 5.25 -8.74
C ILE A 35 17.78 5.06 -7.90
N THR A 36 17.02 4.02 -8.21
CA THR A 36 15.89 3.58 -7.38
C THR A 36 16.39 2.52 -6.42
N ALA A 37 16.29 2.84 -5.13
CA ALA A 37 16.67 1.96 -4.05
C ALA A 37 15.60 0.88 -3.82
N ASN A 38 16.03 -0.28 -3.33
CA ASN A 38 15.12 -1.34 -2.94
C ASN A 38 14.60 -1.16 -1.50
N ASP A 39 13.63 -1.99 -1.12
CA ASP A 39 12.91 -1.91 0.16
C ASP A 39 13.80 -2.14 1.40
N THR A 40 15.07 -2.54 1.22
CA THR A 40 16.03 -2.73 2.31
C THR A 40 16.73 -1.43 2.73
N ILE A 41 16.66 -0.39 1.89
CA ILE A 41 17.30 0.90 2.13
C ILE A 41 16.40 1.79 3.02
N ASN A 42 16.98 2.34 4.07
CA ASN A 42 16.32 3.30 4.96
C ASN A 42 17.21 4.53 5.16
N THR A 43 16.71 5.54 5.88
CA THR A 43 17.42 6.81 6.13
C THR A 43 18.78 6.65 6.82
N ARG A 44 19.06 5.50 7.45
CA ARG A 44 20.35 5.22 8.10
C ARG A 44 21.32 4.45 7.21
N SER A 45 20.89 3.96 6.05
CA SER A 45 21.71 3.17 5.13
C SER A 45 22.92 3.97 4.65
N ALA A 46 24.06 3.29 4.51
CA ALA A 46 25.30 3.91 4.03
C ALA A 46 25.13 4.57 2.65
N LEU A 47 24.26 4.00 1.80
CA LEU A 47 23.93 4.56 0.49
C LEU A 47 23.25 5.92 0.62
N VAL A 48 22.27 6.08 1.52
CA VAL A 48 21.59 7.37 1.73
C VAL A 48 22.58 8.42 2.24
N LYS A 49 23.39 8.08 3.25
CA LYS A 49 24.41 8.98 3.81
C LYS A 49 25.45 9.40 2.78
N LEU A 50 25.84 8.49 1.88
CA LEU A 50 26.78 8.79 0.81
C LEU A 50 26.20 9.86 -0.14
N PHE A 51 24.92 9.76 -0.50
CA PHE A 51 24.26 10.71 -1.40
C PHE A 51 23.93 12.04 -0.70
N GLU A 52 23.50 12.02 0.56
CA GLU A 52 23.24 13.25 1.34
C GLU A 52 24.51 14.04 1.66
N GLY A 53 25.66 13.36 1.78
CA GLY A 53 26.95 13.98 2.09
C GLY A 53 27.73 14.45 0.86
N ALA A 54 27.21 14.25 -0.36
CA ALA A 54 27.91 14.61 -1.59
C ALA A 54 27.34 15.92 -2.17
N ASP A 55 28.22 16.85 -2.55
CA ASP A 55 27.82 18.16 -3.10
C ASP A 55 27.13 18.07 -4.47
N ASN A 56 27.28 16.94 -5.16
CA ASN A 56 26.78 16.68 -6.50
C ASN A 56 25.67 15.62 -6.56
N ALA A 57 25.06 15.29 -5.43
CA ALA A 57 23.96 14.32 -5.38
C ALA A 57 22.90 14.68 -4.33
N ALA A 58 21.77 13.98 -4.40
CA ALA A 58 20.70 14.09 -3.42
C ALA A 58 20.04 12.72 -3.21
N ALA A 59 19.54 12.48 -2.00
CA ALA A 59 18.67 11.36 -1.69
C ALA A 59 17.24 11.88 -1.48
N LEU A 60 16.26 11.21 -2.11
CA LEU A 60 14.84 11.54 -1.96
C LEU A 60 14.10 10.34 -1.37
N GLY A 61 13.47 10.55 -0.21
CA GLY A 61 12.61 9.54 0.41
C GLY A 61 11.27 9.44 -0.32
N CYS A 62 11.03 8.32 -1.00
CA CYS A 62 9.75 8.00 -1.63
C CYS A 62 8.95 7.07 -0.71
N TYR A 63 8.12 7.66 0.16
CA TYR A 63 7.30 6.91 1.11
C TYR A 63 5.90 6.64 0.53
N HIS A 64 5.26 5.58 1.02
CA HIS A 64 3.85 5.33 0.73
C HIS A 64 2.99 6.48 1.25
N ASP A 65 1.90 6.72 0.52
CA ASP A 65 0.95 7.74 0.90
C ASP A 65 0.13 7.32 2.14
N SER A 66 -0.04 8.27 3.04
CA SER A 66 -1.03 8.25 4.12
C SER A 66 -2.23 9.12 3.71
N ASP A 67 -3.36 8.99 4.38
CA ASP A 67 -4.52 9.87 4.18
C ASP A 67 -4.13 11.36 4.26
N GLN A 68 -3.18 11.69 5.14
CA GLN A 68 -2.68 13.06 5.28
C GLN A 68 -1.86 13.52 4.06
N SER A 69 -1.02 12.65 3.49
CA SER A 69 -0.23 13.00 2.30
C SER A 69 -1.06 12.97 1.01
N LEU A 70 -2.11 12.14 0.95
CA LEU A 70 -3.13 12.20 -0.11
C LEU A 70 -3.91 13.51 -0.03
N ALA A 71 -4.36 13.91 1.17
CA ALA A 71 -5.02 15.19 1.37
C ALA A 71 -4.13 16.37 0.96
N ALA A 72 -2.86 16.37 1.36
CA ALA A 72 -1.91 17.41 0.98
C ALA A 72 -1.67 17.45 -0.54
N MET A 73 -1.57 16.29 -1.19
CA MET A 73 -1.41 16.18 -2.65
C MET A 73 -2.65 16.72 -3.39
N ALA A 74 -3.84 16.31 -2.96
CA ALA A 74 -5.08 16.82 -3.56
C ALA A 74 -5.19 18.35 -3.38
N GLN A 75 -4.89 18.87 -2.18
CA GLN A 75 -4.88 20.31 -1.91
C GLN A 75 -3.90 21.06 -2.81
N SER A 76 -2.68 20.54 -3.01
CA SER A 76 -1.69 21.21 -3.85
C SER A 76 -2.17 21.29 -5.30
N VAL A 77 -2.70 20.19 -5.84
CA VAL A 77 -3.20 20.14 -7.22
C VAL A 77 -4.38 21.09 -7.42
N PHE A 78 -5.36 21.11 -6.50
CA PHE A 78 -6.49 22.04 -6.59
C PHE A 78 -6.05 23.50 -6.48
N LYS A 79 -5.12 23.80 -5.57
CA LYS A 79 -4.59 25.15 -5.41
C LYS A 79 -3.84 25.64 -6.65
N GLU A 80 -3.01 24.79 -7.24
CA GLU A 80 -2.28 25.09 -8.49
C GLU A 80 -3.24 25.36 -9.65
N ALA A 81 -4.37 24.66 -9.70
CA ALA A 81 -5.41 24.84 -10.72
C ALA A 81 -6.45 25.92 -10.38
N GLY A 82 -6.35 26.59 -9.22
CA GLY A 82 -7.30 27.60 -8.78
C GLY A 82 -8.69 27.07 -8.42
N ILE A 83 -8.82 25.76 -8.12
CA ILE A 83 -10.10 25.11 -7.81
C ILE A 83 -10.45 25.27 -6.32
N ALA A 84 -11.65 25.77 -6.04
CA ALA A 84 -12.21 25.78 -4.69
C ALA A 84 -12.88 24.43 -4.40
N VAL A 85 -12.72 23.89 -3.18
CA VAL A 85 -13.28 22.59 -2.80
C VAL A 85 -13.95 22.69 -1.44
N ASP A 86 -15.18 22.21 -1.32
CA ASP A 86 -15.88 22.18 -0.03
C ASP A 86 -15.22 21.19 0.94
N ARG A 87 -15.40 21.44 2.24
CA ARG A 87 -14.73 20.64 3.28
C ARG A 87 -15.16 19.17 3.26
N ASP A 88 -16.45 18.92 3.05
CA ASP A 88 -17.05 17.59 2.95
C ASP A 88 -16.69 16.90 1.62
N ALA A 89 -16.65 17.65 0.52
CA ALA A 89 -16.11 17.18 -0.76
C ALA A 89 -14.66 16.72 -0.60
N MET A 90 -13.82 17.51 0.07
CA MET A 90 -12.42 17.17 0.30
C MET A 90 -12.25 15.92 1.16
N ALA A 91 -13.04 15.79 2.21
CA ALA A 91 -13.05 14.58 3.03
C ALA A 91 -13.46 13.35 2.21
N TRP A 92 -14.46 13.50 1.33
CA TRP A 92 -14.90 12.43 0.43
C TRP A 92 -13.81 12.03 -0.56
N ILE A 93 -13.13 13.00 -1.20
CA ILE A 93 -12.03 12.74 -2.14
C ILE A 93 -10.97 11.89 -1.47
N VAL A 94 -10.43 12.35 -0.34
CA VAL A 94 -9.33 11.66 0.36
C VAL A 94 -9.72 10.25 0.77
N ALA A 95 -10.95 10.03 1.23
CA ALA A 95 -11.45 8.71 1.59
C ALA A 95 -11.60 7.75 0.39
N HIS A 96 -11.64 8.27 -0.84
CA HIS A 96 -11.83 7.50 -2.07
C HIS A 96 -10.60 7.51 -2.99
N LEU A 97 -9.51 8.16 -2.59
CA LEU A 97 -8.22 8.02 -3.27
C LEU A 97 -7.56 6.69 -2.86
N GLY A 98 -7.02 5.96 -3.82
CA GLY A 98 -6.40 4.65 -3.62
C GLY A 98 -4.96 4.71 -3.10
N ALA A 99 -4.40 3.53 -2.81
CA ALA A 99 -3.02 3.37 -2.33
C ALA A 99 -1.95 3.68 -3.40
N ASP A 100 -2.33 3.68 -4.68
CA ASP A 100 -1.45 4.06 -5.77
C ASP A 100 -1.49 5.57 -5.98
N ARG A 101 -0.37 6.25 -5.69
CA ARG A 101 -0.26 7.71 -5.81
C ARG A 101 -0.52 8.23 -7.23
N MET A 102 -0.09 7.49 -8.25
CA MET A 102 -0.28 7.90 -9.64
C MET A 102 -1.75 7.83 -10.03
N VAL A 103 -2.44 6.74 -9.67
CA VAL A 103 -3.87 6.60 -9.89
C VAL A 103 -4.64 7.68 -9.13
N SER A 104 -4.32 7.87 -7.85
CA SER A 104 -4.94 8.92 -7.01
C SER A 104 -4.72 10.32 -7.59
N ARG A 105 -3.54 10.60 -8.14
CA ARG A 105 -3.27 11.88 -8.81
C ARG A 105 -4.11 12.04 -10.07
N MET A 106 -4.24 11.01 -10.89
CA MET A 106 -5.08 11.05 -12.10
C MET A 106 -6.57 11.29 -11.76
N GLU A 107 -7.05 10.70 -10.67
CA GLU A 107 -8.41 10.94 -10.15
C GLU A 107 -8.62 12.40 -9.72
N VAL A 108 -7.63 13.00 -9.06
CA VAL A 108 -7.65 14.43 -8.70
C VAL A 108 -7.58 15.32 -9.95
N GLU A 109 -6.74 14.98 -10.93
CA GLU A 109 -6.62 15.74 -12.19
C GLU A 109 -7.92 15.69 -13.01
N LYS A 110 -8.65 14.56 -12.97
CA LYS A 110 -10.00 14.44 -13.53
C LYS A 110 -10.97 15.41 -12.87
N LEU A 111 -10.92 15.55 -11.54
CA LEU A 111 -11.75 16.51 -10.82
C LEU A 111 -11.42 17.96 -11.19
N VAL A 112 -10.14 18.28 -11.38
CA VAL A 112 -9.71 19.59 -11.88
C VAL A 112 -10.29 19.86 -13.28
N LEU A 113 -10.19 18.89 -14.18
CA LEU A 113 -10.72 19.01 -15.54
C LEU A 113 -12.24 19.24 -15.53
N MET A 114 -12.96 18.53 -14.65
CA MET A 114 -14.40 18.66 -14.51
C MET A 114 -14.82 20.03 -13.95
N ALA A 115 -14.11 20.52 -12.93
CA ALA A 115 -14.39 21.82 -12.32
C ALA A 115 -14.13 22.98 -13.29
N GLY A 116 -13.13 22.83 -14.17
CA GLY A 116 -12.70 23.86 -15.10
C GLY A 116 -11.96 25.03 -14.42
N PRO A 117 -11.43 26.00 -15.19
CA PRO A 117 -10.61 27.08 -14.65
C PRO A 117 -11.35 27.91 -13.58
N ASN A 118 -10.73 28.09 -12.40
CA ASN A 118 -11.33 28.74 -11.23
C ASN A 118 -12.66 28.11 -10.77
N GLY A 119 -12.86 26.83 -11.05
CA GLY A 119 -14.06 26.09 -10.72
C GLY A 119 -14.22 25.81 -9.22
N HIS A 120 -15.36 25.23 -8.88
CA HIS A 120 -15.70 24.82 -7.52
C HIS A 120 -16.17 23.37 -7.52
N LEU A 121 -15.74 22.60 -6.53
CA LEU A 121 -16.14 21.22 -6.30
C LEU A 121 -16.96 21.13 -5.01
N ASP A 122 -18.24 20.84 -5.17
CA ASP A 122 -19.14 20.45 -4.09
C ASP A 122 -19.16 18.93 -3.89
N LEU A 123 -19.77 18.47 -2.80
CA LEU A 123 -19.84 17.05 -2.47
C LEU A 123 -20.58 16.23 -3.55
N PRO A 124 -21.78 16.63 -4.05
CA PRO A 124 -22.49 15.88 -5.09
C PRO A 124 -21.69 15.71 -6.38
N SER A 125 -21.05 16.78 -6.88
CA SER A 125 -20.26 16.71 -8.13
C SER A 125 -19.05 15.81 -7.95
N THR A 126 -18.41 15.88 -6.79
CA THR A 126 -17.27 15.02 -6.43
C THR A 126 -17.69 13.55 -6.35
N GLN A 127 -18.83 13.25 -5.73
CA GLN A 127 -19.38 11.89 -5.63
C GLN A 127 -19.70 11.31 -7.01
N GLN A 128 -20.27 12.11 -7.91
CA GLN A 128 -20.56 11.68 -9.27
C GLN A 128 -19.29 11.41 -10.08
N ALA A 129 -18.26 12.23 -9.91
CA ALA A 129 -17.06 12.22 -10.73
C ALA A 129 -16.03 11.15 -10.34
N LEU A 130 -15.79 10.99 -9.04
CA LEU A 130 -14.99 9.88 -8.54
C LEU A 130 -15.78 8.57 -8.59
N GLY A 131 -17.11 8.65 -8.68
CA GLY A 131 -17.98 7.51 -8.43
C GLY A 131 -17.69 6.94 -7.04
N ASP A 132 -18.06 5.68 -6.85
CA ASP A 132 -17.72 4.91 -5.66
C ASP A 132 -16.26 4.38 -5.78
N GLY A 133 -15.35 5.25 -6.25
CA GLY A 133 -14.04 4.96 -6.85
C GLY A 133 -12.87 4.76 -5.90
N ALA A 134 -13.12 4.36 -4.66
CA ALA A 134 -12.06 3.73 -3.87
C ALA A 134 -11.80 2.36 -4.51
N SER A 135 -10.74 2.22 -5.31
CA SER A 135 -10.29 0.91 -5.77
C SER A 135 -10.11 0.02 -4.54
N ILE A 136 -10.91 -1.03 -4.41
CA ILE A 136 -10.77 -1.92 -3.26
C ILE A 136 -9.43 -2.62 -3.40
N THR A 137 -8.58 -2.49 -2.39
CA THR A 137 -7.30 -3.20 -2.43
C THR A 137 -7.52 -4.63 -1.97
N ALA A 138 -6.63 -5.53 -2.37
CA ALA A 138 -6.57 -6.87 -1.81
C ALA A 138 -6.46 -6.84 -0.27
N SER A 139 -5.83 -5.80 0.30
CA SER A 139 -5.74 -5.60 1.75
C SER A 139 -7.09 -5.29 2.40
N ASP A 140 -7.95 -4.50 1.77
CA ASP A 140 -9.27 -4.14 2.31
C ASP A 140 -10.19 -5.35 2.42
N ILE A 141 -10.15 -6.21 1.40
CA ILE A 141 -10.84 -7.50 1.39
C ILE A 141 -10.38 -8.35 2.57
N VAL A 142 -9.06 -8.44 2.76
CA VAL A 142 -8.45 -9.25 3.82
C VAL A 142 -8.77 -8.70 5.21
N HIS A 143 -8.76 -7.37 5.38
CA HIS A 143 -9.14 -6.73 6.63
C HIS A 143 -10.61 -6.95 6.96
N ALA A 144 -11.52 -6.83 5.99
CA ALA A 144 -12.94 -7.12 6.19
C ALA A 144 -13.16 -8.58 6.63
N ALA A 145 -12.42 -9.52 6.04
CA ALA A 145 -12.43 -10.92 6.45
C ALA A 145 -11.88 -11.13 7.86
N ALA A 146 -10.73 -10.53 8.19
CA ALA A 146 -10.12 -10.65 9.51
C ALA A 146 -10.97 -10.02 10.63
N SER A 147 -11.73 -8.97 10.32
CA SER A 147 -12.71 -8.35 11.24
C SER A 147 -14.01 -9.14 11.39
N GLY A 148 -14.25 -10.17 10.58
CA GLY A 148 -15.54 -10.88 10.56
C GLY A 148 -16.71 -10.06 10.02
N ASN A 149 -16.43 -8.97 9.29
CA ASN A 149 -17.47 -8.11 8.74
C ASN A 149 -17.96 -8.69 7.40
N MET A 150 -18.91 -9.62 7.47
CA MET A 150 -19.49 -10.30 6.31
C MET A 150 -20.08 -9.34 5.27
N LYS A 151 -20.72 -8.26 5.71
CA LYS A 151 -21.36 -7.28 4.83
C LYS A 151 -20.30 -6.52 4.02
N SER A 152 -19.24 -6.05 4.68
CA SER A 152 -18.14 -5.37 4.00
C SER A 152 -17.33 -6.33 3.13
N LEU A 153 -17.11 -7.56 3.58
CA LEU A 153 -16.40 -8.58 2.80
C LEU A 153 -17.15 -8.92 1.50
N GLY A 154 -18.46 -9.16 1.55
CA GLY A 154 -19.26 -9.45 0.35
C GLY A 154 -19.16 -8.32 -0.67
N LYS A 155 -19.40 -7.08 -0.24
CA LYS A 155 -19.23 -5.89 -1.10
C LYS A 155 -17.83 -5.77 -1.69
N ALA A 156 -16.81 -6.09 -0.88
CA ALA A 156 -15.42 -6.02 -1.31
C ALA A 156 -15.06 -7.09 -2.36
N MET A 157 -15.61 -8.30 -2.22
CA MET A 157 -15.45 -9.36 -3.23
C MET A 157 -16.18 -9.04 -4.54
N ASP A 158 -17.40 -8.51 -4.45
CA ASP A 158 -18.18 -8.11 -5.63
C ASP A 158 -17.44 -7.02 -6.43
N ARG A 159 -16.93 -6.01 -5.73
CA ARG A 159 -16.12 -4.94 -6.33
C ARG A 159 -14.79 -5.46 -6.86
N ALA A 160 -14.10 -6.36 -6.16
CA ALA A 160 -12.88 -6.99 -6.65
C ALA A 160 -13.11 -7.73 -7.99
N SER A 161 -14.27 -8.37 -8.15
CA SER A 161 -14.67 -8.99 -9.41
C SER A 161 -14.92 -7.96 -10.51
N ALA A 162 -15.57 -6.83 -10.19
CA ALA A 162 -15.84 -5.75 -11.15
C ALA A 162 -14.56 -5.03 -11.59
N ASP A 163 -13.62 -4.82 -10.66
CA ASP A 163 -12.35 -4.12 -10.86
C ASP A 163 -11.27 -5.02 -11.49
N GLY A 164 -11.58 -6.30 -11.75
CA GLY A 164 -10.63 -7.25 -12.36
C GLY A 164 -9.45 -7.61 -11.45
N ILE A 165 -9.63 -7.58 -10.13
CA ILE A 165 -8.58 -7.96 -9.19
C ILE A 165 -8.38 -9.47 -9.27
N GLU A 166 -7.15 -9.87 -9.58
CA GLU A 166 -6.77 -11.27 -9.63
C GLU A 166 -6.94 -11.96 -8.26
N GLY A 167 -7.68 -13.08 -8.23
CA GLY A 167 -7.88 -13.85 -6.99
C GLY A 167 -6.59 -14.35 -6.36
N GLU A 168 -5.55 -14.61 -7.16
CA GLU A 168 -4.21 -14.96 -6.67
C GLU A 168 -3.59 -13.82 -5.84
N ARG A 169 -3.81 -12.56 -6.25
CA ARG A 169 -3.37 -11.38 -5.52
C ARG A 169 -4.08 -11.28 -4.18
N VAL A 170 -5.39 -11.59 -4.13
CA VAL A 170 -6.19 -11.63 -2.90
C VAL A 170 -5.68 -12.72 -1.95
N LEU A 171 -5.44 -13.93 -2.46
CA LEU A 171 -4.91 -15.04 -1.67
C LEU A 171 -3.52 -14.73 -1.09
N ARG A 172 -2.62 -14.17 -1.90
CA ARG A 172 -1.26 -13.78 -1.48
C ARG A 172 -1.30 -12.71 -0.40
N ALA A 173 -2.16 -11.69 -0.56
CA ALA A 173 -2.37 -10.65 0.45
C ALA A 173 -2.90 -11.24 1.77
N ALA A 174 -3.88 -12.15 1.69
CA ALA A 174 -4.45 -12.82 2.85
C ALA A 174 -3.37 -13.63 3.59
N MET A 175 -2.62 -14.47 2.88
CA MET A 175 -1.56 -15.29 3.47
C MET A 175 -0.46 -14.42 4.11
N GLY A 176 -0.07 -13.32 3.47
CA GLY A 176 0.89 -12.37 4.04
C GLY A 176 0.37 -11.76 5.34
N TYR A 177 -0.90 -11.34 5.36
CA TYR A 177 -1.53 -10.75 6.54
C TYR A 177 -1.66 -11.72 7.72
N PHE A 178 -2.15 -12.94 7.49
CA PHE A 178 -2.28 -13.94 8.57
C PHE A 178 -0.93 -14.45 9.07
N ASN A 179 0.10 -14.52 8.21
CA ASN A 179 1.47 -14.77 8.67
C ASN A 179 2.00 -13.63 9.54
N ARG A 180 1.67 -12.37 9.20
CA ARG A 180 2.02 -11.20 10.01
C ARG A 180 1.36 -11.28 11.40
N LEU A 181 0.05 -11.58 11.46
CA LEU A 181 -0.65 -11.80 12.73
C LEU A 181 -0.05 -12.96 13.53
N PHE A 182 0.22 -14.10 12.88
CA PHE A 182 0.84 -15.26 13.51
C PHE A 182 2.16 -14.89 14.19
N ARG A 183 3.06 -14.19 13.49
CA ARG A 183 4.38 -13.82 14.01
C ARG A 183 4.27 -12.86 15.19
N ILE A 184 3.37 -11.86 15.13
CA ILE A 184 3.16 -10.91 16.23
C ILE A 184 2.59 -11.65 17.45
N GLY A 185 1.55 -12.46 17.24
CA GLY A 185 0.92 -13.24 18.31
C GLY A 185 1.90 -14.22 18.97
N ALA A 186 2.70 -14.94 18.17
CA ALA A 186 3.69 -15.89 18.68
C ALA A 186 4.81 -15.19 19.47
N ALA A 187 5.24 -14.01 19.03
CA ALA A 187 6.20 -13.20 19.76
C ALA A 187 5.66 -12.74 21.13
N MET A 188 4.39 -12.34 21.19
CA MET A 188 3.71 -11.96 22.43
C MET A 188 3.52 -13.16 23.37
N GLU A 189 3.13 -14.34 22.85
CA GLU A 189 3.05 -15.58 23.63
C GLU A 189 4.42 -16.02 24.16
N GLY A 190 5.49 -15.74 23.40
CA GLY A 190 6.89 -15.95 23.82
C GLY A 190 7.41 -14.96 24.87
N GLY A 191 6.56 -14.10 25.42
CA GLY A 191 6.89 -13.18 26.52
C GLY A 191 7.41 -11.82 26.08
N GLN A 192 7.43 -11.51 24.78
CA GLN A 192 7.76 -10.15 24.34
C GLN A 192 6.62 -9.20 24.69
N SER A 193 6.98 -7.98 25.11
CA SER A 193 5.98 -6.91 25.22
C SER A 193 5.39 -6.59 23.85
N ARG A 194 4.17 -6.06 23.83
CA ARG A 194 3.47 -5.73 22.58
C ARG A 194 4.32 -4.83 21.66
N ASP A 195 4.89 -3.76 22.20
CA ASP A 195 5.72 -2.82 21.43
C ASP A 195 6.97 -3.51 20.83
N GLN A 196 7.60 -4.43 21.57
CA GLN A 196 8.71 -5.24 21.07
C GLN A 196 8.28 -6.21 19.97
N ALA A 197 7.11 -6.84 20.12
CA ALA A 197 6.57 -7.75 19.12
C ALA A 197 6.24 -7.03 17.80
N PHE A 198 5.69 -5.81 17.84
CA PHE A 198 5.46 -5.02 16.62
C PHE A 198 6.77 -4.55 15.97
N LYS A 199 7.79 -4.20 16.77
CA LYS A 199 9.11 -3.76 16.28
C LYS A 199 9.95 -4.88 15.66
N SER A 200 9.74 -6.13 16.09
CA SER A 200 10.49 -7.30 15.60
C SER A 200 10.03 -7.80 14.23
N ILE A 201 8.87 -7.36 13.76
CA ILE A 201 8.32 -7.75 12.46
C ILE A 201 8.94 -6.96 11.30
N ARG A 202 9.10 -7.67 10.19
CA ARG A 202 9.50 -7.12 8.89
C ARG A 202 8.51 -7.59 7.82
N PRO A 203 7.96 -6.68 6.99
CA PRO A 203 8.11 -5.21 7.03
C PRO A 203 7.54 -4.55 8.31
N PRO A 204 8.04 -3.37 8.74
CA PRO A 204 7.52 -2.67 9.90
C PRO A 204 6.03 -2.37 9.78
N VAL A 205 5.28 -2.52 10.87
CA VAL A 205 3.86 -2.17 10.92
C VAL A 205 3.73 -0.66 11.19
N TYR A 206 3.10 0.05 10.27
CA TYR A 206 2.82 1.47 10.41
C TYR A 206 1.87 1.74 11.57
N PHE A 207 2.05 2.88 12.25
CA PHE A 207 1.29 3.23 13.45
C PHE A 207 -0.24 3.25 13.21
N SER A 208 -0.68 3.64 12.00
CA SER A 208 -2.09 3.61 11.60
C SER A 208 -2.67 2.19 11.53
N GLU A 209 -1.88 1.19 11.14
CA GLU A 209 -2.30 -0.21 11.07
C GLU A 209 -2.25 -0.93 12.43
N GLN A 210 -1.47 -0.41 13.39
CA GLN A 210 -1.25 -1.07 14.69
C GLN A 210 -2.56 -1.28 15.44
N ARG A 211 -3.43 -0.26 15.54
CA ARG A 211 -4.71 -0.37 16.25
C ARG A 211 -5.63 -1.44 15.65
N MET A 212 -5.65 -1.56 14.32
CA MET A 212 -6.43 -2.57 13.62
C MET A 212 -5.86 -3.97 13.90
N ILE A 213 -4.55 -4.15 13.75
CA ILE A 213 -3.87 -5.42 14.01
C ILE A 213 -4.05 -5.84 15.47
N GLU A 214 -3.92 -4.92 16.42
CA GLU A 214 -4.20 -5.18 17.84
C GLU A 214 -5.62 -5.69 18.06
N THR A 215 -6.60 -5.13 17.35
CA THR A 215 -8.00 -5.58 17.43
C THR A 215 -8.13 -6.99 16.90
N HIS A 216 -7.52 -7.30 15.75
CA HIS A 216 -7.53 -8.64 15.18
C HIS A 216 -6.80 -9.66 16.04
N LEU A 217 -5.69 -9.31 16.69
CA LEU A 217 -4.92 -10.20 17.57
C LEU A 217 -5.70 -10.63 18.83
N ARG A 218 -6.75 -9.89 19.23
CA ARG A 218 -7.64 -10.35 20.31
C ARG A 218 -8.38 -11.64 19.93
N HIS A 219 -8.64 -11.80 18.64
CA HIS A 219 -9.39 -12.94 18.11
C HIS A 219 -8.51 -14.00 17.49
N TRP A 220 -7.53 -13.55 16.71
CA TRP A 220 -6.63 -14.35 15.90
C TRP A 220 -5.39 -14.75 16.69
N THR A 221 -5.56 -15.75 17.55
CA THR A 221 -4.42 -16.41 18.22
C THR A 221 -3.48 -17.06 17.19
N PRO A 222 -2.21 -17.34 17.54
CA PRO A 222 -1.27 -18.02 16.63
C PRO A 222 -1.84 -19.34 16.07
N MET A 223 -2.54 -20.12 16.90
CA MET A 223 -3.21 -21.34 16.43
C MET A 223 -4.32 -21.05 15.40
N ARG A 224 -5.14 -20.02 15.60
CA ARG A 224 -6.18 -19.63 14.61
C ARG A 224 -5.56 -19.06 13.34
N CYS A 225 -4.50 -18.27 13.45
CA CYS A 225 -3.75 -17.79 12.29
C CYS A 225 -3.18 -18.95 11.48
N ARG A 226 -2.63 -19.99 12.14
CA ARG A 226 -2.14 -21.18 11.44
C ARG A 226 -3.24 -21.88 10.65
N ARG A 227 -4.40 -22.11 11.27
CA ARG A 227 -5.57 -22.69 10.58
C ARG A 227 -6.03 -21.82 9.41
N ALA A 228 -5.98 -20.49 9.55
CA ALA A 228 -6.32 -19.58 8.46
C ALA A 228 -5.35 -19.70 7.28
N ILE A 229 -4.04 -19.77 7.57
CA ILE A 229 -3.00 -19.96 6.56
C ILE A 229 -3.19 -21.30 5.84
N ASP A 230 -3.45 -22.39 6.58
CA ASP A 230 -3.68 -23.72 5.98
C ASP A 230 -4.92 -23.71 5.05
N ARG A 231 -5.98 -22.99 5.45
CA ARG A 231 -7.20 -22.82 4.62
C ARG A 231 -6.94 -22.01 3.36
N LEU A 232 -6.14 -20.95 3.44
CA LEU A 232 -5.76 -20.13 2.29
C LEU A 232 -4.83 -20.89 1.33
N ALA A 233 -3.91 -21.70 1.85
CA ALA A 233 -3.05 -22.56 1.04
C ALA A 233 -3.83 -23.67 0.32
N GLU A 234 -4.90 -24.19 0.93
CA GLU A 234 -5.84 -25.08 0.25
C GLU A 234 -6.58 -24.36 -0.90
N ALA A 235 -7.04 -23.12 -0.68
CA ALA A 235 -7.68 -22.33 -1.72
C ALA A 235 -6.75 -22.00 -2.90
N GLU A 236 -5.47 -21.73 -2.62
CA GLU A 236 -4.45 -21.56 -3.66
C GLU A 236 -4.19 -22.85 -4.45
N ARG A 237 -4.21 -24.02 -3.79
CA ARG A 237 -4.11 -25.31 -4.50
C ARG A 237 -5.33 -25.55 -5.39
N GLN A 238 -6.51 -25.23 -4.90
CA GLN A 238 -7.77 -25.33 -5.64
C GLN A 238 -7.78 -24.43 -6.87
N SER A 239 -7.26 -23.19 -6.76
CA SER A 239 -7.18 -22.29 -7.90
C SER A 239 -6.26 -22.82 -9.00
N ARG A 240 -5.17 -23.48 -8.62
CA ARG A 240 -4.23 -24.14 -9.54
C ARG A 240 -4.77 -25.44 -10.14
N SER A 241 -5.80 -26.05 -9.55
CA SER A 241 -6.42 -27.29 -10.03
C SER A 241 -7.71 -27.09 -10.83
N GLY A 242 -8.01 -25.85 -11.24
CA GLY A 242 -9.07 -25.53 -12.19
C GLY A 242 -10.29 -24.80 -11.62
N ILE A 243 -10.31 -24.48 -10.32
CA ILE A 243 -11.30 -23.55 -9.76
C ILE A 243 -10.84 -22.12 -10.05
N ASP A 244 -11.77 -21.22 -10.37
CA ASP A 244 -11.43 -19.81 -10.52
C ASP A 244 -10.79 -19.24 -9.23
N ALA A 245 -9.69 -18.52 -9.38
CA ALA A 245 -8.91 -18.04 -8.23
C ALA A 245 -9.71 -17.04 -7.36
N LEU A 246 -10.56 -16.21 -7.97
CA LEU A 246 -11.37 -15.25 -7.24
C LEU A 246 -12.45 -15.98 -6.45
N MET A 247 -13.11 -16.98 -7.04
CA MET A 247 -14.05 -17.86 -6.36
C MET A 247 -13.40 -18.61 -5.18
N ALA A 248 -12.22 -19.20 -5.38
CA ALA A 248 -11.49 -19.91 -4.32
C ALA A 248 -11.12 -18.94 -3.17
N SER A 249 -10.69 -17.73 -3.50
CA SER A 249 -10.40 -16.68 -2.52
C SER A 249 -11.65 -16.25 -1.74
N ALA A 250 -12.80 -16.08 -2.42
CA ALA A 250 -14.07 -15.70 -1.80
C ALA A 250 -14.51 -16.73 -0.77
N GLN A 251 -14.51 -18.01 -1.15
CA GLN A 251 -14.92 -19.10 -0.28
C GLN A 251 -14.04 -19.22 0.96
N ALA A 252 -12.72 -19.09 0.79
CA ALA A 252 -11.78 -19.12 1.90
C ALA A 252 -12.01 -17.94 2.85
N LEU A 253 -12.09 -16.72 2.33
CA LEU A 253 -12.23 -15.51 3.14
C LEU A 253 -13.59 -15.42 3.84
N LEU A 254 -14.68 -15.85 3.21
CA LEU A 254 -15.99 -15.96 3.85
C LEU A 254 -15.95 -16.97 5.01
N SER A 255 -15.28 -18.10 4.82
CA SER A 255 -15.07 -19.07 5.90
C SER A 255 -14.27 -18.46 7.06
N LEU A 256 -13.19 -17.73 6.78
CA LEU A 256 -12.41 -17.04 7.81
C LEU A 256 -13.23 -15.98 8.55
N ALA A 257 -14.00 -15.17 7.82
CA ALA A 257 -14.88 -14.16 8.39
C ALA A 257 -15.94 -14.77 9.32
N SER A 258 -16.50 -15.93 8.97
CA SER A 258 -17.46 -16.63 9.84
C SER A 258 -16.82 -17.11 11.13
N SER A 259 -15.56 -17.54 11.06
CA SER A 259 -14.78 -17.91 12.23
C SER A 259 -14.34 -16.70 13.06
N ALA A 260 -14.28 -15.51 12.46
CA ALA A 260 -13.93 -14.26 13.10
C ALA A 260 -15.08 -13.68 13.95
N GLN A 261 -16.34 -14.00 13.62
CA GLN A 261 -17.53 -13.56 14.36
C GLN A 261 -17.80 -14.34 15.67
N ARG A 262 -17.19 -15.53 15.82
CA ARG A 262 -17.38 -16.45 16.96
C ARG A 262 -16.21 -16.42 17.94
#